data_AF-A0A382FFB3-F1
#
_entry.id   AF-A0A382FFB3-F1
#
_cell.length_a   1.000
_cell.length_b   1.000
_cell.length_c   1.000
_cell.angle_alpha   90.00
_cell.angle_beta   90.00
_cell.angle_gamma   90.00
#
_symmetry.space_group_name_H-M   'P 1'
#
loop_
_entity.id
_entity.type
_entity.pdbx_description
1 polymer ?
#
loop_
_entity_poly.entity_id
_entity_poly.type
_entity_poly.pdbx_seq_one_letter_code
_entity_poly.pdbx_strand_id
1 'polypeptide(L)'
;MKYCNIILFLTLSSWVFMQECPPSDTLSIDPIQNMWNIPMENNWDEIEVMTWNIKNFPISNNTINYVNEIITDILPDVIAFQEINNSSAFNTLANSIPAYEFISSGSGLALAARSDVVEITSWSTLFPGNGYEFAWRYPLLVELNWLCGANAISLQIINIHLKCCSDGDSFDRRYASCALLSDYINENPNVNIIILGDYNDEITDSQNNNSLWPLVSDDAVAFATEPIADIDYYASYP
;
A
#
# COMPACT_ATOMS: atom_id res chain seq x y z
N MET A 1 27.82 -65.69 21.44
CA MET A 1 27.22 -64.42 21.88
C MET A 1 26.74 -63.69 20.63
N LYS A 2 25.42 -63.52 20.46
CA LYS A 2 24.83 -62.82 19.31
C LYS A 2 24.63 -61.35 19.72
N TYR A 3 25.29 -60.44 19.02
CA TYR A 3 25.09 -59.00 19.21
C TYR A 3 23.77 -58.58 18.55
N CYS A 4 22.88 -58.01 19.35
CA CYS A 4 21.63 -57.41 18.90
C CYS A 4 21.91 -55.93 18.64
N ASN A 5 22.01 -55.53 17.37
CA ASN A 5 22.08 -54.11 17.00
C ASN A 5 20.69 -53.50 17.16
N ILE A 6 20.54 -52.62 18.15
CA ILE A 6 19.35 -51.79 18.32
C ILE A 6 19.56 -50.56 17.44
N ILE A 7 18.77 -50.47 16.36
CA ILE A 7 18.68 -49.26 15.53
C ILE A 7 17.67 -48.35 16.20
N LEU A 8 18.15 -47.23 16.76
CA LEU A 8 17.32 -46.19 17.36
C LEU A 8 16.82 -45.26 16.23
N PHE A 9 15.56 -45.37 15.85
CA PHE A 9 14.91 -44.39 14.98
C PHE A 9 14.53 -43.17 15.82
N LEU A 10 15.31 -42.10 15.68
CA LEU A 10 14.94 -40.77 16.17
C LEU A 10 14.06 -40.10 15.10
N THR A 11 12.75 -40.12 15.30
CA THR A 11 11.82 -39.27 14.55
C THR A 11 11.87 -37.87 15.15
N LEU A 12 12.69 -37.00 14.54
CA LEU A 12 12.59 -35.56 14.75
C LEU A 12 11.27 -35.09 14.13
N SER A 13 10.21 -35.02 14.93
CA SER A 13 9.02 -34.27 14.56
C SER A 13 9.40 -32.79 14.55
N SER A 14 9.87 -32.28 13.42
CA SER A 14 9.90 -30.86 13.16
C SER A 14 8.46 -30.38 13.20
N TRP A 15 8.02 -29.86 14.35
CA TRP A 15 6.88 -28.98 14.40
C TRP A 15 7.31 -27.74 13.64
N VAL A 16 7.01 -27.73 12.33
CA VAL A 16 7.00 -26.49 11.58
C VAL A 16 5.89 -25.70 12.24
N PHE A 17 6.24 -24.71 13.05
CA PHE A 17 5.28 -23.70 13.48
C PHE A 17 4.80 -23.05 12.18
N MET A 18 3.65 -23.49 11.70
CA MET A 18 2.93 -22.75 10.68
C MET A 18 2.54 -21.45 11.36
N GLN A 19 2.91 -20.32 10.75
CA GLN A 19 2.35 -19.03 11.14
C GLN A 19 0.82 -19.19 11.14
N GLU A 20 0.15 -18.68 12.17
CA GLU A 20 -1.32 -18.59 12.17
C GLU A 20 -1.71 -17.28 11.47
N CYS A 21 -2.97 -17.16 11.03
CA CYS A 21 -3.57 -15.88 10.67
C CYS A 21 -4.64 -15.61 11.74
N PRO A 22 -4.50 -14.55 12.55
CA PRO A 22 -3.34 -13.65 12.67
C PRO A 22 -2.01 -14.34 13.01
N PRO A 23 -0.86 -13.77 12.62
CA PRO A 23 0.39 -14.15 13.26
C PRO A 23 0.24 -13.98 14.77
N SER A 24 0.85 -14.86 15.56
CA SER A 24 1.02 -14.56 16.98
C SER A 24 1.71 -13.20 17.10
N ASP A 25 1.18 -12.29 17.93
CA ASP A 25 1.76 -10.96 18.20
C ASP A 25 3.25 -11.10 18.53
N THR A 26 4.09 -10.98 17.51
CA THR A 26 5.54 -11.19 17.57
C THR A 26 6.29 -9.88 17.40
N LEU A 27 5.61 -8.85 16.88
CA LEU A 27 6.10 -7.48 16.78
C LEU A 27 5.44 -6.62 17.86
N SER A 28 6.28 -6.00 18.71
CA SER A 28 5.81 -4.96 19.64
C SER A 28 5.49 -3.72 18.85
N ILE A 29 4.23 -3.29 18.86
CA ILE A 29 3.79 -2.06 18.21
C ILE A 29 3.32 -1.12 19.31
N ASP A 30 4.26 -0.27 19.74
CA ASP A 30 4.03 0.71 20.78
C ASP A 30 4.01 2.10 20.14
N PRO A 31 2.89 2.83 20.17
CA PRO A 31 2.81 4.16 19.60
C PRO A 31 3.69 5.12 20.42
N ILE A 32 4.39 6.06 19.77
CA ILE A 32 5.26 7.01 20.50
C ILE A 32 4.48 8.04 21.33
N GLN A 33 3.17 8.13 21.07
CA GLN A 33 2.18 8.89 21.82
C GLN A 33 0.80 8.23 21.65
N ASN A 34 -0.15 8.49 22.54
CA ASN A 34 -1.52 7.98 22.44
C ASN A 34 -2.49 9.09 22.88
N MET A 35 -2.84 9.95 21.93
CA MET A 35 -3.63 11.17 22.08
C MET A 35 -5.08 11.01 21.58
N TRP A 36 -5.34 10.03 20.72
CA TRP A 36 -6.63 9.77 20.08
C TRP A 36 -7.09 8.35 20.33
N ASN A 37 -8.41 8.17 20.33
CA ASN A 37 -9.00 6.84 20.38
C ASN A 37 -9.22 6.36 18.95
N ILE A 38 -8.17 5.86 18.31
CA ILE A 38 -8.23 5.28 16.97
C ILE A 38 -8.43 3.77 17.12
N PRO A 39 -9.50 3.18 16.54
CA PRO A 39 -9.68 1.74 16.57
C PRO A 39 -8.66 1.05 15.66
N MET A 40 -8.28 -0.17 16.06
CA MET A 40 -7.60 -1.09 15.16
C MET A 40 -8.58 -1.56 14.09
N GLU A 41 -8.19 -1.44 12.83
CA GLU A 41 -9.04 -1.82 11.67
C GLU A 41 -8.47 -3.05 10.93
N ASN A 42 -7.38 -3.65 11.40
CA ASN A 42 -6.78 -4.81 10.74
C ASN A 42 -7.65 -6.07 10.87
N ASN A 43 -8.11 -6.63 9.75
CA ASN A 43 -8.65 -7.99 9.68
C ASN A 43 -7.56 -9.00 9.32
N TRP A 44 -7.27 -9.89 10.26
CA TRP A 44 -6.13 -10.79 10.17
C TRP A 44 -6.22 -11.91 9.12
N ASP A 45 -7.40 -12.14 8.55
CA ASP A 45 -7.64 -13.15 7.50
C ASP A 45 -7.66 -12.54 6.09
N GLU A 46 -7.50 -11.22 5.96
CA GLU A 46 -7.53 -10.47 4.70
C GLU A 46 -6.36 -9.49 4.65
N ILE A 47 -5.98 -9.06 3.44
CA ILE A 47 -4.96 -8.00 3.32
C ILE A 47 -5.59 -6.65 3.59
N GLU A 48 -4.97 -5.88 4.49
CA GLU A 48 -5.44 -4.54 4.85
C GLU A 48 -4.54 -3.47 4.24
N VAL A 49 -5.11 -2.67 3.33
CA VAL A 49 -4.36 -1.65 2.59
C VAL A 49 -4.86 -0.25 2.92
N MET A 50 -3.92 0.67 3.12
CA MET A 50 -4.18 2.08 3.33
C MET A 50 -3.52 2.89 2.20
N THR A 51 -4.20 3.89 1.67
CA THR A 51 -3.58 4.95 0.85
C THR A 51 -3.74 6.28 1.55
N TRP A 52 -2.67 7.08 1.61
CA TRP A 52 -2.70 8.32 2.36
C TRP A 52 -1.79 9.40 1.78
N ASN A 53 -2.42 10.44 1.23
CA ASN A 53 -1.74 11.70 0.97
C ASN A 53 -1.57 12.43 2.30
N ILE A 54 -0.35 12.44 2.82
CA ILE A 54 -0.01 13.03 4.13
C ILE A 54 0.39 14.51 4.03
N LYS A 55 0.04 15.17 2.90
CA LYS A 55 0.12 16.60 2.61
C LYS A 55 1.49 17.20 2.91
N ASN A 56 2.36 17.36 1.92
CA ASN A 56 3.69 17.97 2.06
C ASN A 56 4.47 17.49 3.30
N PHE A 57 4.52 16.19 3.52
CA PHE A 57 5.01 15.64 4.78
C PHE A 57 6.48 16.00 5.06
N PRO A 58 6.78 16.48 6.29
CA PRO A 58 5.86 16.78 7.40
C PRO A 58 5.26 18.21 7.30
N ILE A 59 3.97 18.38 7.62
CA ILE A 59 3.31 19.72 7.68
C ILE A 59 3.72 20.57 8.90
N SER A 60 4.19 19.93 9.95
CA SER A 60 4.54 20.54 11.23
C SER A 60 5.52 19.65 12.01
N ASN A 61 6.09 20.17 13.09
CA ASN A 61 7.03 19.43 13.93
C ASN A 61 6.44 18.18 14.60
N ASN A 62 5.12 18.12 14.82
CA ASN A 62 4.47 16.98 15.47
C ASN A 62 3.99 15.92 14.46
N THR A 63 4.08 16.19 13.15
CA THR A 63 3.50 15.32 12.11
C THR A 63 4.01 13.89 12.19
N ILE A 64 5.30 13.70 12.50
CA ILE A 64 5.88 12.35 12.63
C ILE A 64 5.17 11.58 13.75
N ASN A 65 4.96 12.20 14.91
CA ASN A 65 4.29 11.54 16.03
C ASN A 65 2.82 11.23 15.73
N TYR A 66 2.15 12.13 15.01
CA TYR A 66 0.75 11.95 14.66
C TYR A 66 0.58 10.81 13.65
N VAL A 67 1.43 10.77 12.62
CA VAL A 67 1.44 9.69 11.63
C VAL A 67 1.85 8.37 12.28
N ASN A 68 2.80 8.38 13.21
CA ASN A 68 3.18 7.19 13.97
C ASN A 68 2.00 6.60 14.75
N GLU A 69 1.31 7.41 15.56
CA GLU A 69 0.13 6.98 16.33
C GLU A 69 -0.95 6.41 15.40
N ILE A 70 -1.30 7.12 14.32
CA ILE A 70 -2.31 6.66 13.36
C ILE A 70 -1.95 5.30 12.76
N ILE A 71 -0.71 5.12 12.32
CA ILE A 71 -0.26 3.85 11.70
C ILE A 71 -0.28 2.71 12.73
N THR A 72 0.19 2.98 13.94
CA THR A 72 0.34 1.96 14.99
C THR A 72 -1.01 1.58 15.62
N ASP A 73 -1.98 2.49 15.65
CA ASP A 73 -3.34 2.21 16.13
C ASP A 73 -4.21 1.53 15.06
N ILE A 74 -4.26 2.03 13.81
CA ILE A 74 -5.06 1.42 12.72
C ILE A 74 -4.49 0.05 12.34
N LEU A 75 -3.16 -0.04 12.29
CA LEU A 75 -2.39 -1.23 12.01
C LEU A 75 -2.60 -1.88 10.61
N PRO A 76 -2.53 -1.14 9.49
CA PRO A 76 -2.67 -1.73 8.15
C PRO A 76 -1.49 -2.64 7.75
N ASP A 77 -1.68 -3.57 6.81
CA ASP A 77 -0.58 -4.40 6.31
C ASP A 77 0.33 -3.63 5.34
N VAL A 78 -0.28 -2.78 4.51
CA VAL A 78 0.42 -1.99 3.49
C VAL A 78 -0.11 -0.56 3.50
N ILE A 79 0.79 0.42 3.44
CA ILE A 79 0.45 1.83 3.36
C ILE A 79 1.14 2.46 2.14
N ALA A 80 0.36 3.00 1.21
CA ALA A 80 0.84 3.81 0.10
C ALA A 80 0.77 5.30 0.46
N PHE A 81 1.93 5.97 0.57
CA PHE A 81 2.00 7.39 0.90
C PHE A 81 2.20 8.26 -0.33
N GLN A 82 1.58 9.45 -0.29
CA GLN A 82 1.85 10.54 -1.24
C GLN A 82 2.32 11.81 -0.50
N GLU A 83 2.99 12.69 -1.24
CA GLU A 83 3.56 13.96 -0.78
C GLU A 83 4.67 13.84 0.29
N ILE A 84 5.55 12.85 0.14
CA ILE A 84 6.78 12.76 0.94
C ILE A 84 7.80 13.80 0.47
N ASN A 85 7.79 14.98 1.06
CA ASN A 85 8.66 16.10 0.66
C ASN A 85 9.99 16.16 1.43
N ASN A 86 10.09 15.45 2.55
CA ASN A 86 11.30 15.43 3.37
C ASN A 86 11.74 14.00 3.72
N SER A 87 12.74 13.49 3.00
CA SER A 87 13.27 12.14 3.21
C SER A 87 13.88 11.93 4.60
N SER A 88 14.46 12.95 5.23
CA SER A 88 15.00 12.81 6.59
C SER A 88 13.91 12.62 7.63
N ALA A 89 12.80 13.35 7.51
CA ALA A 89 11.64 13.19 8.37
C ALA A 89 10.97 11.83 8.14
N PHE A 90 10.88 11.38 6.88
CA PHE A 90 10.35 10.07 6.52
C PHE A 90 11.20 8.93 7.11
N ASN A 91 12.53 9.04 7.04
CA ASN A 91 13.42 8.08 7.69
C ASN A 91 13.29 8.10 9.22
N THR A 92 12.96 9.25 9.82
CA THR A 92 12.70 9.35 11.26
C THR A 92 11.42 8.62 11.64
N LEU A 93 10.35 8.75 10.85
CA LEU A 93 9.13 7.98 11.00
C LEU A 93 9.38 6.47 10.83
N ALA A 94 10.11 6.08 9.78
CA ALA A 94 10.45 4.68 9.54
C ALA A 94 11.17 4.04 10.75
N ASN A 95 12.15 4.75 11.31
CA ASN A 95 12.88 4.29 12.49
C ASN A 95 12.03 4.22 13.76
N SER A 96 10.88 4.90 13.82
CA SER A 96 9.97 4.87 14.97
C SER A 96 8.88 3.80 14.85
N ILE A 97 8.81 3.08 13.72
CA ILE A 97 7.89 1.95 13.49
C ILE A 97 8.68 0.76 12.95
N PRO A 98 9.55 0.12 13.77
CA PRO A 98 10.42 -0.97 13.31
C PRO A 98 9.65 -2.22 12.87
N ALA A 99 8.34 -2.30 13.15
CA ALA A 99 7.45 -3.35 12.68
C ALA A 99 7.12 -3.25 11.17
N TYR A 100 7.47 -2.13 10.52
CA TYR A 100 7.22 -1.91 9.10
C TYR A 100 8.53 -1.66 8.35
N GLU A 101 8.61 -2.23 7.15
CA GLU A 101 9.63 -1.89 6.16
C GLU A 101 9.14 -0.69 5.33
N PHE A 102 9.95 0.36 5.28
CA PHE A 102 9.64 1.58 4.51
C PHE A 102 10.51 1.67 3.27
N ILE A 103 9.89 1.96 2.12
CA ILE A 103 10.56 2.24 0.85
C ILE A 103 10.11 3.60 0.30
N SER A 104 10.96 4.27 -0.46
CA SER A 104 10.64 5.57 -1.07
C SER A 104 11.15 5.66 -2.49
N SER A 105 10.29 6.19 -3.37
CA SER A 105 10.64 6.52 -4.76
C SER A 105 11.62 7.69 -4.88
N GLY A 106 11.75 8.52 -3.83
CA GLY A 106 12.47 9.79 -3.87
C GLY A 106 11.74 10.91 -4.63
N SER A 107 10.54 10.65 -5.19
CA SER A 107 9.72 11.60 -5.96
C SER A 107 8.37 11.89 -5.30
N GLY A 108 8.30 11.81 -3.97
CA GLY A 108 7.10 12.11 -3.19
C GLY A 108 6.16 10.92 -2.99
N LEU A 109 6.44 9.76 -3.57
CA LEU A 109 5.73 8.50 -3.29
C LEU A 109 6.56 7.59 -2.40
N ALA A 110 5.90 6.89 -1.49
CA ALA A 110 6.54 5.91 -0.62
C ALA A 110 5.56 4.79 -0.26
N LEU A 111 6.08 3.70 0.29
CA LEU A 111 5.26 2.62 0.82
C LEU A 111 5.85 2.12 2.14
N ALA A 112 4.98 1.71 3.06
CA ALA A 112 5.36 0.94 4.24
C ALA A 112 4.61 -0.39 4.24
N ALA A 113 5.27 -1.47 4.63
CA ALA A 113 4.69 -2.80 4.71
C ALA A 113 5.02 -3.46 6.05
N ARG A 114 4.02 -4.02 6.72
CA ARG A 114 4.15 -4.67 8.03
C ARG A 114 4.95 -5.97 7.88
N SER A 115 6.12 -6.05 8.49
CA SER A 115 7.17 -7.03 8.14
C SER A 115 6.92 -8.46 8.65
N ASP A 116 5.94 -8.69 9.52
CA ASP A 116 5.54 -10.03 9.96
C ASP A 116 4.58 -10.72 8.97
N VAL A 117 3.81 -9.95 8.20
CA VAL A 117 2.80 -10.46 7.26
C VAL A 117 3.08 -10.11 5.81
N VAL A 118 3.97 -9.16 5.51
CA VAL A 118 4.30 -8.75 4.15
C VAL A 118 5.81 -8.81 3.92
N GLU A 119 6.19 -9.47 2.82
CA GLU A 119 7.55 -9.46 2.28
C GLU A 119 7.58 -8.60 1.01
N ILE A 120 8.33 -7.50 1.02
CA ILE A 120 8.63 -6.75 -0.21
C ILE A 120 9.72 -7.50 -0.98
N THR A 121 9.39 -7.99 -2.17
CA THR A 121 10.33 -8.77 -3.00
C THR A 121 11.15 -7.88 -3.92
N SER A 122 10.54 -6.84 -4.48
CA SER A 122 11.22 -5.82 -5.29
C SER A 122 10.35 -4.56 -5.45
N TRP A 123 10.96 -3.47 -5.89
CA TRP A 123 10.22 -2.27 -6.27
C TRP A 123 10.96 -1.49 -7.35
N SER A 124 10.23 -0.72 -8.16
CA SER A 124 10.78 0.04 -9.28
C SER A 124 9.89 1.22 -9.68
N THR A 125 10.43 2.09 -10.53
CA THR A 125 9.63 3.12 -11.22
C THR A 125 8.87 2.49 -12.38
N LEU A 126 7.55 2.60 -12.36
CA LEU A 126 6.69 2.23 -13.49
C LEU A 126 6.50 3.44 -14.43
N PHE A 127 6.40 3.17 -15.73
CA PHE A 127 6.30 4.18 -16.79
C PHE A 127 7.39 5.28 -16.78
N PRO A 128 8.69 4.95 -16.71
CA PRO A 128 9.76 5.95 -16.61
C PRO A 128 9.85 6.91 -17.82
N GLY A 129 9.16 6.60 -18.93
CA GLY A 129 9.05 7.47 -20.11
C GLY A 129 7.88 8.46 -20.09
N ASN A 130 6.93 8.33 -19.16
CA ASN A 130 5.65 9.04 -19.16
C ASN A 130 5.58 10.13 -18.07
N GLY A 131 6.67 10.88 -17.93
CA GLY A 131 6.77 11.83 -16.85
C GLY A 131 5.83 13.04 -17.00
N TYR A 132 5.44 13.43 -18.22
CA TYR A 132 4.47 14.49 -18.39
C TYR A 132 3.09 14.07 -17.87
N GLU A 133 2.61 12.88 -18.26
CA GLU A 133 1.33 12.31 -17.83
C GLU A 133 1.28 12.20 -16.30
N PHE A 134 2.31 11.60 -15.69
CA PHE A 134 2.39 11.41 -14.24
C PHE A 134 2.97 12.61 -13.46
N ALA A 135 3.07 13.79 -14.07
CA ALA A 135 3.57 15.01 -13.42
C ALA A 135 4.93 14.86 -12.73
N TRP A 136 5.82 14.07 -13.33
CA TRP A 136 7.14 13.70 -12.84
C TRP A 136 7.13 12.97 -11.48
N ARG A 137 5.95 12.49 -11.06
CA ARG A 137 5.70 11.62 -9.92
C ARG A 137 5.32 10.23 -10.44
N TYR A 138 6.28 9.61 -11.11
CA TYR A 138 6.12 8.30 -11.73
C TYR A 138 5.59 7.28 -10.72
N PRO A 139 4.65 6.40 -11.13
CA PRO A 139 4.11 5.38 -10.24
C PRO A 139 5.21 4.50 -9.63
N LEU A 140 5.08 4.21 -8.34
CA LEU A 140 5.94 3.28 -7.62
C LEU A 140 5.32 1.89 -7.68
N LEU A 141 5.93 0.99 -8.44
CA LEU A 141 5.53 -0.42 -8.52
C LEU A 141 6.28 -1.22 -7.45
N VAL A 142 5.56 -1.97 -6.65
CA VAL A 142 6.08 -2.80 -5.56
C VAL A 142 5.53 -4.21 -5.73
N GLU A 143 6.44 -5.18 -5.83
CA GLU A 143 6.13 -6.60 -5.85
C GLU A 143 6.25 -7.14 -4.43
N LEU A 144 5.20 -7.74 -3.90
CA LEU A 144 5.19 -8.26 -2.53
C LEU A 144 4.49 -9.61 -2.41
N ASN A 145 4.82 -10.32 -1.34
CA ASN A 145 4.07 -11.49 -0.89
C ASN A 145 3.33 -11.14 0.40
N TRP A 146 2.01 -11.28 0.40
CA TRP A 146 1.21 -11.26 1.63
C TRP A 146 1.13 -12.68 2.18
N LEU A 147 1.54 -12.83 3.44
CA LEU A 147 1.75 -14.09 4.12
C LEU A 147 0.60 -14.32 5.09
N CYS A 148 -0.18 -15.37 4.85
CA CYS A 148 -1.17 -15.86 5.77
C CYS A 148 -0.90 -17.34 6.05
N GLY A 149 -0.17 -17.54 7.15
CA GLY A 149 0.21 -18.83 7.66
C GLY A 149 1.17 -19.59 6.75
N ALA A 150 0.74 -20.73 6.21
CA ALA A 150 1.52 -21.46 5.21
C ALA A 150 1.25 -20.97 3.77
N ASN A 151 0.30 -20.05 3.59
CA ASN A 151 -0.07 -19.51 2.30
C ASN A 151 0.64 -18.18 2.05
N ALA A 152 0.99 -17.93 0.80
CA ALA A 152 1.48 -16.65 0.33
C ALA A 152 0.71 -16.26 -0.94
N ILE A 153 0.30 -15.01 -1.01
CA ILE A 153 -0.33 -14.42 -2.20
C ILE A 153 0.61 -13.34 -2.72
N SER A 154 1.08 -13.50 -3.96
CA SER A 154 1.87 -12.46 -4.63
C SER A 154 0.95 -11.38 -5.18
N LEU A 155 1.32 -10.13 -4.92
CA LEU A 155 0.58 -8.92 -5.29
C LEU A 155 1.54 -7.87 -5.88
N GLN A 156 1.03 -7.09 -6.82
CA GLN A 156 1.62 -5.83 -7.25
C GLN A 156 0.87 -4.67 -6.62
N ILE A 157 1.58 -3.82 -5.88
CA ILE A 157 1.06 -2.52 -5.43
C ILE A 157 1.61 -1.44 -6.36
N ILE A 158 0.72 -0.64 -6.95
CA ILE A 158 1.09 0.53 -7.75
C ILE A 158 0.64 1.77 -6.98
N ASN A 159 1.60 2.48 -6.38
CA ASN A 159 1.32 3.75 -5.72
C ASN A 159 1.37 4.91 -6.73
N ILE A 160 0.32 5.73 -6.80
CA ILE A 160 0.18 6.87 -7.70
C ILE A 160 -0.13 8.18 -6.98
N HIS A 161 0.22 9.29 -7.63
CA HIS A 161 -0.32 10.61 -7.31
C HIS A 161 -0.54 11.38 -8.62
N LEU A 162 -1.77 11.34 -9.12
CA LEU A 162 -2.14 11.90 -10.41
C LEU A 162 -2.18 13.43 -10.40
N LYS A 163 -2.17 14.03 -11.59
CA LYS A 163 -2.07 15.49 -11.74
C LYS A 163 -3.25 16.18 -11.03
N CYS A 164 -2.93 17.04 -10.07
CA CYS A 164 -3.89 17.87 -9.37
C CYS A 164 -4.65 18.80 -10.31
N CYS A 165 -5.63 19.47 -9.72
CA CYS A 165 -6.17 20.73 -10.21
C CYS A 165 -7.21 20.53 -11.34
N SER A 166 -8.09 21.51 -11.52
CA SER A 166 -9.32 21.37 -12.32
C SER A 166 -9.24 21.99 -13.72
N ASP A 167 -8.05 22.38 -14.18
CA ASP A 167 -7.85 22.88 -15.54
C ASP A 167 -7.79 21.76 -16.58
N GLY A 168 -7.97 22.11 -17.86
CA GLY A 168 -8.01 21.14 -18.95
C GLY A 168 -6.72 20.34 -19.15
N ASP A 169 -5.54 20.96 -18.99
CA ASP A 169 -4.25 20.24 -19.05
C ASP A 169 -4.19 19.16 -17.96
N SER A 170 -4.65 19.50 -16.76
CA SER A 170 -4.69 18.58 -15.63
C SER A 170 -5.65 17.42 -15.87
N PHE A 171 -6.84 17.69 -16.44
CA PHE A 171 -7.79 16.67 -16.85
C PHE A 171 -7.18 15.71 -17.89
N ASP A 172 -6.63 16.25 -18.97
CA ASP A 172 -6.06 15.47 -20.07
C ASP A 172 -4.93 14.54 -19.59
N ARG A 173 -4.14 15.01 -18.62
CA ARG A 173 -3.04 14.23 -18.04
C ARG A 173 -3.53 13.12 -17.12
N ARG A 174 -4.55 13.36 -16.30
CA ARG A 174 -5.19 12.29 -15.52
C ARG A 174 -5.78 11.22 -16.42
N TYR A 175 -6.48 11.63 -17.48
CA TYR A 175 -7.00 10.71 -18.50
C TYR A 175 -5.89 9.89 -19.16
N ALA A 176 -4.80 10.51 -19.60
CA ALA A 176 -3.68 9.80 -20.18
C ALA A 176 -3.01 8.83 -19.19
N SER A 177 -2.84 9.23 -17.93
CA SER A 177 -2.34 8.34 -16.87
C SER A 177 -3.25 7.14 -16.63
N CYS A 178 -4.57 7.34 -16.58
CA CYS A 178 -5.55 6.27 -16.43
C CYS A 178 -5.58 5.31 -17.62
N ALA A 179 -5.38 5.83 -18.85
CA ALA A 179 -5.24 4.98 -20.03
C ALA A 179 -3.99 4.08 -19.94
N LEU A 180 -2.84 4.63 -19.54
CA LEU A 180 -1.61 3.84 -19.34
C LEU A 180 -1.77 2.78 -18.24
N LEU A 181 -2.50 3.09 -17.17
CA LEU A 181 -2.78 2.13 -16.10
C LEU A 181 -3.73 1.02 -16.58
N SER A 182 -4.80 1.37 -17.30
CA SER A 182 -5.73 0.38 -17.89
C SER A 182 -5.01 -0.55 -18.87
N ASP A 183 -4.18 -0.01 -19.77
CA ASP A 183 -3.37 -0.81 -20.68
C ASP A 183 -2.47 -1.78 -19.91
N TYR A 184 -1.78 -1.31 -18.85
CA TYR A 184 -0.93 -2.16 -18.02
C TYR A 184 -1.71 -3.29 -17.32
N ILE A 185 -2.90 -3.02 -16.80
CA ILE A 185 -3.76 -4.04 -16.18
C ILE A 185 -4.14 -5.10 -17.22
N ASN A 186 -4.57 -4.68 -18.41
CA ASN A 186 -4.99 -5.58 -19.48
C ASN A 186 -3.82 -6.39 -20.07
N GLU A 187 -2.60 -5.86 -20.05
CA GLU A 187 -1.38 -6.58 -20.44
C GLU A 187 -0.93 -7.61 -19.38
N ASN A 188 -1.42 -7.51 -18.14
CA ASN A 188 -1.04 -8.36 -17.00
C ASN A 188 -2.25 -9.08 -16.36
N PRO A 189 -3.09 -9.80 -17.13
CA PRO A 189 -4.39 -10.31 -16.66
C PRO A 189 -4.32 -11.42 -15.60
N ASN A 190 -3.12 -11.96 -15.33
CA ASN A 190 -2.90 -13.02 -14.33
C ASN A 190 -2.16 -12.51 -13.09
N VAL A 191 -1.98 -11.19 -12.98
CA VAL A 191 -1.30 -10.56 -11.83
C VAL A 191 -2.35 -9.94 -10.93
N ASN A 192 -2.22 -10.15 -9.62
CA ASN A 192 -3.06 -9.49 -8.64
C ASN A 192 -2.54 -8.05 -8.44
N ILE A 193 -3.20 -7.07 -9.05
CA ILE A 193 -2.77 -5.66 -9.01
C ILE A 193 -3.71 -4.87 -8.09
N ILE A 194 -3.13 -4.13 -7.15
CA ILE A 194 -3.84 -3.13 -6.35
C ILE A 194 -3.20 -1.78 -6.65
N ILE A 195 -3.98 -0.85 -7.20
CA ILE A 195 -3.55 0.53 -7.43
C ILE A 195 -4.04 1.36 -6.26
N LEU A 196 -3.09 1.99 -5.56
CA LEU A 196 -3.35 2.84 -4.41
C LEU A 196 -2.86 4.24 -4.72
N GLY A 197 -3.60 5.27 -4.33
CA GLY A 197 -3.08 6.61 -4.48
C GLY A 197 -4.09 7.73 -4.41
N ASP A 198 -3.59 8.91 -4.74
CA ASP A 198 -4.38 10.12 -4.91
C ASP A 198 -4.66 10.34 -6.41
N TYR A 199 -5.90 10.05 -6.82
CA TYR A 199 -6.36 10.18 -8.19
C TYR A 199 -6.69 11.63 -8.57
N ASN A 200 -6.84 12.54 -7.61
CA ASN A 200 -7.24 13.94 -7.83
C ASN A 200 -8.53 14.10 -8.66
N ASP A 201 -9.41 13.10 -8.64
CA ASP A 201 -10.71 13.11 -9.31
C ASP A 201 -11.65 12.09 -8.66
N GLU A 202 -12.88 12.05 -9.13
CA GLU A 202 -13.91 11.13 -8.63
C GLU A 202 -14.31 10.08 -9.69
N ILE A 203 -15.06 9.06 -9.28
CA ILE A 203 -15.42 7.91 -10.16
C ILE A 203 -16.87 7.96 -10.67
N THR A 204 -17.70 8.87 -10.18
CA THR A 204 -19.15 8.94 -10.41
C THR A 204 -19.59 9.98 -11.44
N ASP A 205 -18.69 10.85 -11.89
CA ASP A 205 -18.93 11.86 -12.91
C ASP A 205 -19.23 11.20 -14.25
N SER A 206 -20.04 11.89 -15.05
CA SER A 206 -20.32 11.46 -16.41
C SER A 206 -19.03 11.35 -17.24
N GLN A 207 -18.96 10.37 -18.13
CA GLN A 207 -17.83 10.09 -19.02
C GLN A 207 -17.05 11.31 -19.54
N ASN A 208 -17.75 12.33 -20.07
CA ASN A 208 -17.08 13.50 -20.66
C ASN A 208 -16.40 14.43 -19.64
N ASN A 209 -16.72 14.27 -18.36
CA ASN A 209 -16.19 15.04 -17.24
C ASN A 209 -15.37 14.19 -16.28
N ASN A 210 -15.23 12.89 -16.52
CA ASN A 210 -14.50 11.98 -15.65
C ASN A 210 -13.11 11.69 -16.25
N SER A 211 -12.05 12.22 -15.65
CA SER A 211 -10.70 11.95 -16.15
C SER A 211 -10.23 10.52 -15.84
N LEU A 212 -10.89 9.81 -14.93
CA LEU A 212 -10.60 8.42 -14.60
C LEU A 212 -11.33 7.44 -15.52
N TRP A 213 -12.07 7.95 -16.53
CA TRP A 213 -12.90 7.13 -17.40
C TRP A 213 -12.20 5.91 -18.03
N PRO A 214 -10.92 5.96 -18.43
CA PRO A 214 -10.23 4.76 -18.93
C PRO A 214 -10.19 3.61 -17.93
N LEU A 215 -10.17 3.89 -16.62
CA LEU A 215 -10.29 2.87 -15.57
C LEU A 215 -11.75 2.57 -15.21
N VAL A 216 -12.61 3.59 -15.16
CA VAL A 216 -14.05 3.43 -14.81
C VAL A 216 -14.79 2.56 -15.84
N SER A 217 -14.40 2.63 -17.11
CA SER A 217 -15.01 1.84 -18.19
C SER A 217 -14.30 0.53 -18.50
N ASP A 218 -13.28 0.17 -17.72
CA ASP A 218 -12.50 -1.05 -17.91
C ASP A 218 -13.09 -2.21 -17.11
N ASP A 219 -13.58 -3.24 -17.83
CA ASP A 219 -14.19 -4.43 -17.22
C ASP A 219 -13.20 -5.25 -16.36
N ALA A 220 -11.88 -5.02 -16.50
CA ALA A 220 -10.86 -5.65 -15.66
C ALA A 220 -10.61 -4.91 -14.33
N VAL A 221 -11.24 -3.75 -14.11
CA VAL A 221 -11.01 -2.87 -12.96
C VAL A 221 -12.23 -2.84 -12.04
N ALA A 222 -11.97 -2.86 -10.74
CA ALA A 222 -12.98 -2.61 -9.70
C ALA A 222 -12.45 -1.58 -8.70
N PHE A 223 -13.32 -0.71 -8.20
CA PHE A 223 -12.98 0.31 -7.22
C PHE A 223 -13.46 -0.12 -5.83
N ALA A 224 -12.53 -0.35 -4.91
CA ALA A 224 -12.86 -0.72 -3.53
C ALA A 224 -13.67 0.36 -2.78
N THR A 225 -13.59 1.62 -3.24
CA THR A 225 -14.31 2.77 -2.67
C THR A 225 -15.65 3.06 -3.34
N GLU A 226 -16.08 2.28 -4.33
CA GLU A 226 -17.38 2.47 -5.00
C GLU A 226 -18.57 2.51 -4.03
N PRO A 227 -18.67 1.64 -2.99
CA PRO A 227 -19.79 1.67 -2.05
C PRO A 227 -19.88 2.96 -1.21
N ILE A 228 -18.81 3.76 -1.16
CA ILE A 228 -18.74 5.00 -0.37
C ILE A 228 -18.57 6.26 -1.24
N ALA A 229 -18.59 6.12 -2.57
CA ALA A 229 -18.46 7.24 -3.49
C ALA A 229 -19.68 8.16 -3.43
N ASP A 230 -19.47 9.47 -3.59
CA ASP A 230 -20.49 10.53 -3.48
C ASP A 230 -21.23 10.55 -2.12
N ILE A 231 -20.60 10.03 -1.06
CA ILE A 231 -21.10 10.11 0.31
C ILE A 231 -20.23 11.07 1.13
N ASP A 232 -20.70 12.31 1.31
CA ASP A 232 -20.01 13.39 2.03
C ASP A 232 -19.48 13.00 3.42
N TYR A 233 -20.12 12.05 4.09
CA TYR A 233 -19.67 11.54 5.40
C TYR A 233 -18.26 10.94 5.35
N TYR A 234 -17.91 10.26 4.25
CA TYR A 234 -16.61 9.62 4.05
C TYR A 234 -15.60 10.54 3.34
N ALA A 235 -16.02 11.71 2.86
CA ALA A 235 -15.15 12.68 2.21
C ALA A 235 -14.39 13.52 3.25
N SER A 236 -13.06 13.48 3.22
CA SER A 236 -12.22 14.43 3.94
C SER A 236 -11.48 15.32 2.94
N TYR A 237 -11.93 16.57 2.79
CA TYR A 237 -11.21 17.57 2.00
C TYR A 237 -10.05 18.18 2.81
N PRO A 238 -8.83 18.30 2.25
CA PRO A 238 -7.74 19.09 2.83
C PRO A 238 -7.90 20.60 2.67
#